data_AF-A0A529HM09-F1
#
_entry.id   AF-A0A529HM09-F1
#
_cell.length_a   1.000
_cell.length_b   1.000
_cell.length_c   1.000
_cell.angle_alpha   90.00
_cell.angle_beta   90.00
_cell.angle_gamma   90.00
#
_symmetry.space_group_name_H-M   'P 1'
#
loop_
_entity.id
_entity.type
_entity.pdbx_description
1 polymer ?
#
loop_
_entity_poly.entity_id
_entity_poly.type
_entity_poly.pdbx_seq_one_letter_code
_entity_poly.pdbx_strand_id
1 'polypeptide(L)'
;LLEQFGDLDGLLARAGEIKQEKRRESIIANADKARISRELVTLKNDVPLKEGLDDLVLHAPDGPKLIGFLKTMEFTTLTRRVAEATATEIGDVQASSVTIERADT
;
A
#
# COMPACT_ATOMS: atom_id res chain seq x y z
N LEU A 1 22.98 -15.17 -10.72
CA LEU A 1 24.09 -14.35 -10.17
C LEU A 1 23.88 -14.13 -8.68
N LEU A 2 22.76 -13.52 -8.25
CA LEU A 2 22.47 -13.36 -6.83
C LEU A 2 22.52 -14.69 -6.06
N GLU A 3 21.89 -15.75 -6.57
CA GLU A 3 21.99 -17.11 -5.98
C GLU A 3 23.43 -17.64 -5.84
N GLN A 4 24.34 -17.22 -6.73
CA GLN A 4 25.74 -17.69 -6.74
C GLN A 4 26.64 -16.86 -5.82
N PHE A 5 26.29 -15.58 -5.61
CA PHE A 5 27.07 -14.62 -4.83
C PHE A 5 26.40 -14.23 -3.50
N GLY A 6 25.26 -14.84 -3.18
CA GLY A 6 24.48 -14.63 -1.96
C GLY A 6 23.49 -13.46 -2.11
N ASP A 7 24.02 -12.25 -2.18
CA ASP A 7 23.23 -11.02 -2.19
C ASP A 7 23.84 -9.97 -3.14
N LEU A 8 23.26 -8.77 -3.16
CA LEU A 8 23.74 -7.68 -3.98
C LEU A 8 25.15 -7.22 -3.57
N ASP A 9 25.46 -7.16 -2.27
CA ASP A 9 26.75 -6.67 -1.80
C ASP A 9 27.87 -7.67 -2.12
N GLY A 10 27.62 -8.96 -1.92
CA GLY A 10 28.49 -10.05 -2.31
C GLY A 10 28.71 -10.12 -3.82
N LEU A 11 27.65 -9.89 -4.62
CA LEU A 11 27.77 -9.80 -6.07
C LEU A 11 28.64 -8.62 -6.50
N LEU A 12 28.44 -7.44 -5.93
CA LEU A 12 29.21 -6.23 -6.28
C LEU A 12 30.67 -6.33 -5.82
N ALA A 13 30.94 -6.88 -4.64
CA ALA A 13 32.29 -7.05 -4.11
C ALA A 13 33.12 -8.05 -4.93
N ARG A 14 32.49 -9.10 -5.46
CA ARG A 14 33.13 -10.17 -6.22
C ARG A 14 32.85 -10.12 -7.72
N ALA A 15 32.35 -8.99 -8.22
CA ALA A 15 32.00 -8.83 -9.63
C ALA A 15 33.17 -9.17 -10.58
N GLY A 16 34.42 -8.97 -10.13
CA GLY A 16 35.64 -9.34 -10.86
C GLY A 16 35.78 -10.83 -11.19
N GLU A 17 35.19 -11.73 -10.41
CA GLU A 17 35.25 -13.19 -10.62
C GLU A 17 34.31 -13.66 -11.76
N ILE A 18 33.46 -12.76 -12.27
CA ILE A 18 32.53 -13.07 -13.34
C ILE A 18 33.31 -13.30 -14.65
N LYS A 19 33.29 -14.55 -15.12
CA LYS A 19 33.96 -15.00 -16.35
C LYS A 19 33.45 -14.31 -17.62
N GLN A 20 32.18 -13.91 -17.64
CA GLN A 20 31.58 -13.22 -18.78
C GLN A 20 31.91 -11.71 -18.75
N GLU A 21 32.85 -11.30 -19.61
CA GLU A 21 33.41 -9.94 -19.68
C GLU A 21 32.35 -8.83 -19.75
N LYS A 22 31.47 -8.86 -20.76
CA LYS A 22 30.41 -7.84 -20.91
C LYS A 22 29.50 -7.72 -19.68
N ARG A 23 29.23 -8.86 -19.00
CA ARG A 23 28.36 -8.89 -17.82
C ARG A 23 29.08 -8.29 -16.60
N ARG A 24 30.37 -8.62 -16.42
CA ARG A 24 31.23 -8.03 -15.40
C ARG A 24 31.31 -6.51 -15.54
N GLU A 25 31.63 -6.02 -16.74
CA GLU A 25 31.74 -4.58 -17.03
C GLU A 25 30.44 -3.84 -16.73
N SER A 26 29.30 -4.39 -17.17
CA SER A 26 27.99 -3.78 -16.93
C SER A 26 27.66 -3.65 -15.45
N ILE A 27 27.96 -4.69 -14.65
CA ILE A 27 27.72 -4.69 -13.19
C ILE A 27 28.62 -3.66 -12.50
N ILE A 28 29.92 -3.64 -12.84
CA ILE A 28 30.87 -2.69 -12.27
C ILE A 28 30.46 -1.25 -12.61
N ALA A 29 30.12 -0.98 -13.88
CA ALA A 29 29.72 0.36 -14.33
C ALA A 29 28.42 0.89 -13.71
N ASN A 30 27.55 0.01 -13.21
CA ASN A 30 26.26 0.37 -12.62
C ASN A 30 26.15 0.05 -11.12
N ALA A 31 27.28 -0.21 -10.45
CA ALA A 31 27.30 -0.62 -9.04
C ALA A 31 26.57 0.38 -8.13
N ASP A 32 26.79 1.68 -8.32
CA ASP A 32 26.15 2.72 -7.49
C ASP A 32 24.65 2.86 -7.78
N LYS A 33 24.25 2.74 -9.05
CA LYS A 33 22.83 2.71 -9.42
C LYS A 33 22.13 1.50 -8.82
N ALA A 34 22.79 0.35 -8.76
CA ALA A 34 22.24 -0.84 -8.13
C ALA A 34 22.04 -0.63 -6.61
N ARG A 35 22.97 0.06 -5.93
CA ARG A 35 22.84 0.42 -4.50
C ARG A 35 21.68 1.38 -4.25
N ILE A 36 21.57 2.43 -5.05
CA ILE A 36 20.45 3.41 -4.95
C ILE A 36 19.12 2.71 -5.26
N SER A 37 19.08 1.86 -6.28
CA SER A 37 17.88 1.08 -6.61
C SER A 37 17.45 0.22 -5.42
N ARG A 38 18.40 -0.46 -4.74
CA ARG A 38 18.11 -1.22 -3.51
C ARG A 38 17.50 -0.33 -2.44
N GLU A 39 18.04 0.85 -2.20
CA GLU A 39 17.51 1.79 -1.20
C GLU A 39 16.08 2.23 -1.55
N LEU A 40 15.83 2.61 -2.80
CA LEU A 40 14.51 3.09 -3.26
C LEU A 40 13.41 2.04 -3.19
N VAL A 41 13.74 0.75 -3.36
CA VAL A 41 12.77 -0.34 -3.27
C VAL A 41 12.70 -0.95 -1.86
N THR A 42 13.60 -0.55 -0.95
CA THR A 42 13.58 -1.07 0.42
C THR A 42 12.44 -0.41 1.19
N LEU A 43 11.58 -1.24 1.79
CA LEU A 43 10.52 -0.76 2.65
C LEU A 43 11.12 -0.07 3.88
N LYS A 44 10.59 1.12 4.18
CA LYS A 44 10.98 1.88 5.37
C LYS A 44 10.21 1.36 6.58
N ASN A 45 10.90 0.64 7.47
CA ASN A 45 10.31 -0.03 8.63
C ASN A 45 10.30 0.83 9.92
N ASP A 46 10.90 2.01 9.88
CA ASP A 46 11.09 2.93 11.01
C ASP A 46 10.26 4.22 10.85
N VAL A 47 9.14 4.14 10.13
CA VAL A 47 8.23 5.29 9.98
C VAL A 47 7.52 5.51 11.32
N PRO A 48 7.58 6.72 11.92
CA PRO A 48 6.85 7.02 13.14
C PRO A 48 5.34 6.96 12.85
N LEU A 49 4.66 6.02 13.49
CA LEU A 49 3.21 5.88 13.43
C LEU A 49 2.58 6.59 14.64
N LYS A 50 1.47 7.30 14.42
CA LYS A 50 0.72 7.96 15.49
C LYS A 50 -0.05 6.97 16.36
N GLU A 51 -0.52 5.89 15.73
CA GLU A 51 -1.36 4.85 16.31
C GLU A 51 -0.57 3.52 16.29
N GLY A 52 -0.76 2.72 17.33
CA GLY A 52 -0.14 1.39 17.45
C GLY A 52 -0.94 0.32 16.72
N LEU A 53 -0.40 -0.90 16.66
CA LEU A 53 -1.12 -2.04 16.08
C LEU A 53 -2.43 -2.35 16.83
N ASP A 54 -2.45 -2.15 18.15
CA ASP A 54 -3.63 -2.40 18.97
C ASP A 54 -4.77 -1.40 18.72
N ASP A 55 -4.48 -0.25 18.09
CA ASP A 55 -5.49 0.72 17.68
C ASP A 55 -6.15 0.33 16.34
N LEU A 56 -5.50 -0.54 15.55
CA LEU A 56 -5.97 -1.00 14.23
C LEU A 56 -6.98 -2.15 14.33
N VAL A 57 -7.93 -2.02 15.25
CA VAL A 57 -8.99 -3.01 15.46
C VAL A 57 -10.20 -2.73 14.57
N LEU A 58 -10.87 -3.81 14.16
CA LEU A 58 -12.11 -3.69 13.40
C LEU A 58 -13.26 -3.29 14.32
N HIS A 59 -13.76 -2.07 14.17
CA HIS A 59 -14.97 -1.62 14.86
C HIS A 59 -16.24 -2.15 14.19
N ALA A 60 -17.30 -2.32 14.99
CA ALA A 60 -18.62 -2.65 14.46
C ALA A 60 -19.09 -1.52 13.52
N PRO A 61 -19.64 -1.86 12.34
CA PRO A 61 -20.10 -0.86 11.38
C PRO A 61 -21.31 -0.09 11.91
N ASP A 62 -21.28 1.24 11.73
CA ASP A 62 -22.42 2.12 11.99
C ASP A 62 -23.35 2.13 10.77
N GLY A 63 -24.42 1.33 10.86
CA GLY A 63 -25.41 1.17 9.78
C GLY A 63 -26.00 2.49 9.29
N PRO A 64 -26.59 3.32 10.16
CA PRO A 64 -27.13 4.62 9.77
C PRO A 64 -26.10 5.53 9.09
N LYS A 65 -24.89 5.65 9.63
CA LYS A 65 -23.84 6.51 9.04
C LYS A 65 -23.41 6.01 7.66
N LEU A 66 -23.22 4.71 7.51
CA LEU A 66 -22.83 4.10 6.23
C LEU A 66 -23.94 4.20 5.18
N ILE A 67 -25.19 3.89 5.54
CA ILE A 67 -26.34 3.99 4.63
C ILE A 67 -26.52 5.43 4.15
N GLY A 68 -26.39 6.41 5.05
CA GLY A 68 -26.48 7.83 4.69
C GLY A 68 -25.42 8.25 3.67
N PHE A 69 -24.17 7.82 3.87
CA PHE A 69 -23.08 8.06 2.91
C PHE A 69 -23.31 7.36 1.56
N LEU A 70 -23.70 6.08 1.58
CA LEU A 70 -23.91 5.30 0.36
C LEU A 70 -25.09 5.81 -0.47
N LYS A 71 -26.13 6.35 0.18
CA LYS A 71 -27.22 7.05 -0.51
C LYS A 71 -26.73 8.29 -1.26
N THR A 72 -25.87 9.08 -0.64
CA THR A 72 -25.27 10.28 -1.27
C THR A 72 -24.42 9.92 -2.48
N MET A 73 -23.71 8.79 -2.42
CA MET A 73 -22.90 8.26 -3.53
C MET A 73 -23.71 7.45 -4.55
N GLU A 74 -25.03 7.32 -4.37
CA GLU A 74 -25.94 6.53 -5.22
C GLU A 74 -25.61 5.02 -5.34
N PHE A 75 -24.94 4.43 -4.34
CA PHE A 75 -24.53 3.02 -4.34
C PHE A 75 -25.63 2.06 -3.83
N THR A 76 -26.77 2.02 -4.53
CA THR A 76 -27.99 1.29 -4.13
C THR A 76 -27.77 -0.18 -3.72
N THR A 77 -26.98 -0.96 -4.46
CA THR A 77 -26.69 -2.36 -4.14
C THR A 77 -25.91 -2.51 -2.83
N LEU A 78 -24.93 -1.64 -2.58
CA LEU A 78 -24.16 -1.65 -1.33
C LEU A 78 -25.01 -1.19 -0.15
N THR A 79 -25.87 -0.20 -0.35
CA THR A 79 -26.82 0.26 0.68
C THR A 79 -27.68 -0.88 1.21
N ARG A 80 -28.22 -1.71 0.31
CA ARG A 80 -29.00 -2.90 0.71
C ARG A 80 -28.17 -3.91 1.51
N ARG A 81 -26.96 -4.22 1.06
CA ARG A 81 -26.08 -5.17 1.74
C ARG A 81 -25.69 -4.70 3.14
N VAL A 82 -25.43 -3.39 3.31
CA VAL A 82 -25.11 -2.81 4.62
C VAL A 82 -26.32 -2.80 5.54
N ALA A 83 -27.50 -2.47 5.03
CA ALA A 83 -28.75 -2.52 5.78
C ALA A 83 -29.03 -3.91 6.35
N GLU A 84 -28.90 -4.96 5.52
CA GLU A 84 -29.03 -6.36 5.95
C GLU A 84 -27.96 -6.72 7.00
N ALA A 85 -26.70 -6.35 6.77
CA ALA A 85 -25.59 -6.68 7.67
C ALA A 85 -25.64 -5.94 9.02
N THR A 86 -26.27 -4.78 9.08
CA THR A 86 -26.38 -3.92 10.28
C THR A 86 -27.77 -3.91 10.89
N ALA A 87 -28.71 -4.68 10.33
CA ALA A 87 -30.13 -4.67 10.69
C ALA A 87 -30.72 -3.24 10.77
N THR A 88 -30.30 -2.38 9.84
CA THR A 88 -30.76 -0.98 9.78
C THR A 88 -31.74 -0.80 8.63
N GLU A 89 -32.89 -0.21 8.92
CA GLU A 89 -33.92 0.07 7.93
C GLU A 89 -33.49 1.23 7.01
N ILE A 90 -33.41 0.96 5.69
CA ILE A 90 -32.97 1.95 4.70
C ILE A 90 -33.91 3.15 4.67
N GLY A 91 -35.21 2.95 4.90
CA GLY A 91 -36.22 4.00 4.88
C GLY A 91 -35.98 5.12 5.90
N ASP A 92 -35.41 4.76 7.05
CA ASP A 92 -35.26 5.66 8.21
C ASP A 92 -34.03 6.57 8.10
N VAL A 93 -33.12 6.28 7.18
CA VAL A 93 -31.84 6.97 7.04
C VAL A 93 -31.86 7.89 5.83
N GLN A 94 -31.62 9.19 6.03
CA GLN A 94 -31.53 10.16 4.94
C GLN A 94 -30.11 10.22 4.35
N ALA A 95 -30.00 10.68 3.10
CA ALA A 95 -28.70 10.89 2.46
C ALA A 95 -27.88 11.94 3.22
N SER A 96 -26.59 11.67 3.44
CA SER A 96 -25.69 12.57 4.17
C SER A 96 -25.12 13.68 3.28
N SER A 97 -24.87 14.87 3.82
CA SER A 97 -24.09 15.88 3.11
C SER A 97 -22.61 15.51 3.11
N VAL A 98 -22.00 15.29 1.93
CA VAL A 98 -20.58 14.98 1.80
C VAL A 98 -19.88 16.14 1.09
N THR A 99 -18.98 16.82 1.80
CA THR A 99 -18.11 17.85 1.21
C THR A 99 -16.95 17.16 0.50
N ILE A 100 -16.78 17.42 -0.80
CA ILE A 100 -15.66 16.89 -1.58
C ILE A 100 -14.58 17.97 -1.66
N GLU A 101 -13.55 17.85 -0.84
CA GLU A 101 -12.32 18.62 -0.99
C GLU A 101 -11.42 17.90 -2.00
N ARG A 102 -11.12 18.56 -3.12
CA ARG A 102 -10.10 18.08 -4.05
C ARG A 102 -8.74 18.43 -3.47
N ALA A 103 -7.84 17.45 -3.36
CA ALA A 103 -6.44 17.76 -3.15
C ALA A 103 -5.94 18.49 -4.40
N ASP A 104 -5.45 19.72 -4.23
CA ASP A 104 -4.79 20.46 -5.30
C ASP A 104 -3.66 19.59 -5.87
N THR A 105 -3.73 19.32 -7.18
CA THR A 105 -2.69 18.63 -7.96
C THR A 105 -1.38 19.39 -8.00
#